data_AF-A0A7R9DRN6-F1
#
_entry.id   AF-A0A7R9DRN6-F1
#
_cell.length_a   1.000
_cell.length_b   1.000
_cell.length_c   1.000
_cell.angle_alpha   90.00
_cell.angle_beta   90.00
_cell.angle_gamma   90.00
#
_symmetry.space_group_name_H-M   'P 1'
#
loop_
_entity.id
_entity.type
_entity.pdbx_description
1 polymer ?
#
loop_
_entity_poly.entity_id
_entity_poly.type
_entity_poly.pdbx_seq_one_letter_code
_entity_poly.pdbx_strand_id
1 'polypeptide(L)'
;MWGKVKAKAIERRSRLEDAVGQQIFMNSSNNLLGWLSSIKETLNADESARDVATAESLLKKHQELGDDVRAHDDEFREVSELGGQLLHRNPNLTEVQERLVRLNAEHQAVVRGWGEKGDWLQQCLDLQMLNREADQIDASTSSHEVFLANSEL
;
A
#
# COMPACT_ATOMS: atom_id res chain seq x y z
N MET A 1 34.33 30.54 34.81
CA MET A 1 34.33 30.63 33.32
C MET A 1 34.12 29.28 32.63
N TRP A 2 34.66 28.16 33.14
CA TRP A 2 34.51 26.81 32.58
C TRP A 2 33.05 26.34 32.36
N GLY A 3 32.15 26.59 33.31
CA GLY A 3 30.74 26.17 33.21
C GLY A 3 29.98 26.80 32.02
N LYS A 4 30.30 28.04 31.64
CA LYS A 4 29.69 28.71 30.48
C LYS A 4 30.14 28.09 29.15
N VAL A 5 31.41 27.66 29.06
CA VAL A 5 31.95 26.98 27.88
C VAL A 5 31.33 25.59 27.75
N LYS A 6 31.22 24.84 28.85
CA LYS A 6 30.57 23.52 28.87
C LYS A 6 29.10 23.61 28.44
N ALA A 7 28.35 24.60 28.95
CA ALA A 7 26.95 24.82 28.57
C ALA A 7 26.80 25.12 27.06
N LYS A 8 27.61 26.04 26.51
CA LYS A 8 27.60 26.34 25.07
C LYS A 8 27.97 25.15 24.19
N ALA A 9 28.90 24.30 24.62
CA ALA A 9 29.28 23.10 23.89
C ALA A 9 28.13 22.08 23.83
N ILE A 10 27.40 21.89 24.95
CA ILE A 10 26.22 21.02 25.02
C ILE A 10 25.10 21.55 24.11
N GLU A 11 24.81 22.85 24.17
CA GLU A 11 23.81 23.50 23.31
C GLU A 11 24.13 23.34 21.83
N ARG A 12 25.40 23.56 21.44
CA ARG A 12 25.84 23.37 20.05
C ARG A 12 25.70 21.92 19.61
N ARG A 13 26.03 20.95 20.47
CA ARG A 13 25.87 19.53 20.16
C ARG A 13 24.40 19.17 19.92
N SER A 14 23.50 19.60 20.81
CA SER A 14 22.06 19.38 20.66
C SER A 14 21.54 19.93 19.33
N ARG A 15 21.92 21.18 18.99
CA ARG A 15 21.51 21.80 17.72
C ARG A 15 22.02 21.05 16.48
N LEU A 16 23.21 20.47 16.55
CA LEU A 16 23.75 19.66 15.45
C LEU A 16 23.01 18.33 15.34
N GLU A 17 22.75 17.65 16.45
CA GLU A 17 21.98 16.40 16.48
C GLU A 17 20.56 16.61 15.93
N ASP A 18 19.91 17.72 16.26
CA ASP A 18 18.58 18.07 15.73
C ASP A 18 18.63 18.35 14.22
N ALA A 19 19.63 19.10 13.75
CA ALA A 19 19.79 19.40 12.32
C ALA A 19 20.06 18.13 11.48
N VAL A 20 20.89 17.22 11.99
CA VAL A 20 21.15 15.92 11.34
C VAL A 20 19.88 15.09 11.30
N GLY A 21 19.16 14.98 12.42
CA GLY A 21 17.90 14.26 12.48
C GLY A 21 16.86 14.80 11.50
N GLN A 22 16.73 16.13 11.41
CA GLN A 22 15.83 16.78 10.45
C GLN A 22 16.23 16.44 9.01
N GLN A 23 17.51 16.48 8.67
CA GLN A 23 17.96 16.15 7.31
C GLN A 23 17.69 14.68 6.95
N ILE A 24 17.91 13.75 7.88
CA ILE A 24 17.60 12.32 7.69
C ILE A 24 16.10 12.15 7.45
N PHE A 25 15.26 12.73 8.32
CA PHE A 25 13.81 12.67 8.16
C PHE A 25 13.36 13.22 6.81
N MET A 26 13.86 14.37 6.38
CA MET A 26 13.47 14.99 5.12
C MET A 26 13.87 14.14 3.91
N ASN A 27 15.04 13.51 3.95
CA ASN A 27 15.48 12.63 2.86
C ASN A 27 14.64 11.34 2.80
N SER A 28 14.53 10.63 3.92
CA SER A 28 13.78 9.37 3.99
C SER A 28 12.31 9.56 3.65
N SER A 29 11.66 10.61 4.18
CA SER A 29 10.26 10.91 3.85
C SER A 29 10.07 11.28 2.38
N ASN A 30 11.02 11.95 1.73
CA ASN A 30 10.94 12.20 0.28
C ASN A 30 11.01 10.90 -0.53
N ASN A 31 11.91 10.00 -0.16
CA ASN A 31 12.05 8.69 -0.82
C ASN A 31 10.76 7.87 -0.67
N LEU A 32 10.23 7.76 0.55
CA LEU A 32 8.97 7.04 0.81
C LEU A 32 7.78 7.66 0.08
N LEU A 33 7.67 8.99 0.02
CA LEU A 33 6.61 9.67 -0.74
C LEU A 33 6.70 9.43 -2.25
N GLY A 34 7.93 9.39 -2.79
CA GLY A 34 8.16 9.02 -4.18
C GLY A 34 7.72 7.59 -4.45
N TRP A 35 8.14 6.65 -3.60
CA TRP A 35 7.75 5.24 -3.70
C TRP A 35 6.23 5.06 -3.57
N LEU A 36 5.57 5.69 -2.60
CA LEU A 36 4.10 5.66 -2.46
C LEU A 36 3.39 6.15 -3.73
N SER A 37 3.94 7.16 -4.39
CA SER A 37 3.37 7.68 -5.64
C SER A 37 3.42 6.60 -6.73
N SER A 38 4.54 5.88 -6.87
CA SER A 38 4.66 4.76 -7.81
C SER A 38 3.73 3.59 -7.48
N ILE A 39 3.53 3.28 -6.19
CA ILE A 39 2.56 2.26 -5.76
C ILE A 39 1.14 2.67 -6.14
N LYS A 40 0.76 3.93 -5.93
CA LYS A 40 -0.55 4.46 -6.33
C LYS A 40 -0.78 4.39 -7.83
N GLU A 41 0.23 4.70 -8.64
CA GLU A 41 0.15 4.57 -10.10
C GLU A 41 -0.11 3.11 -10.50
N THR A 42 0.54 2.16 -9.84
CA THR A 42 0.34 0.72 -10.08
C THR A 42 -1.04 0.24 -9.62
N LEU A 43 -1.52 0.71 -8.47
CA LEU A 43 -2.86 0.41 -7.97
C LEU A 43 -3.96 0.94 -8.89
N ASN A 44 -3.75 2.14 -9.45
CA ASN A 44 -4.71 2.79 -10.34
C ASN A 44 -4.58 2.36 -11.81
N ALA A 45 -3.63 1.49 -12.16
CA ALA A 45 -3.56 0.94 -13.50
C ALA A 45 -4.83 0.12 -13.77
N ASP A 46 -5.58 0.53 -14.81
CA ASP A 46 -6.80 -0.14 -15.27
C ASP A 46 -6.44 -1.50 -15.90
N GLU A 47 -6.61 -2.57 -15.13
CA GLU A 47 -6.53 -3.95 -15.62
C GLU A 47 -7.87 -4.65 -15.35
N SER A 48 -8.51 -5.18 -16.41
CA SER A 48 -9.82 -5.82 -16.34
C SER A 48 -9.69 -7.35 -16.45
N ALA A 49 -10.27 -8.07 -15.49
CA ALA A 49 -10.39 -9.53 -15.52
C ALA A 49 -11.48 -9.94 -16.52
N ARG A 50 -11.12 -10.68 -17.57
CA ARG A 50 -12.04 -11.13 -18.62
C ARG A 50 -12.38 -12.63 -18.52
N ASP A 51 -11.55 -13.38 -17.82
CA ASP A 51 -11.67 -14.81 -17.58
C ASP A 51 -10.99 -15.18 -16.25
N VAL A 52 -11.11 -16.44 -15.83
CA VAL A 52 -10.52 -16.92 -14.57
C VAL A 52 -8.99 -16.76 -14.57
N ALA A 53 -8.31 -17.04 -15.68
CA ALA A 53 -6.85 -17.00 -15.76
C ALA A 53 -6.30 -15.57 -15.61
N THR A 54 -6.97 -14.58 -16.22
CA THR A 54 -6.63 -13.16 -16.06
C THR A 54 -6.94 -12.68 -14.65
N ALA A 55 -8.07 -13.10 -14.05
CA ALA A 55 -8.38 -12.79 -12.65
C ALA A 55 -7.30 -13.32 -11.69
N GLU A 56 -6.88 -14.58 -11.84
CA GLU A 56 -5.82 -15.20 -11.04
C GLU A 56 -4.48 -14.46 -11.20
N SER A 57 -4.12 -14.07 -12.42
CA SER A 57 -2.89 -13.31 -12.67
C SER A 57 -2.91 -11.94 -11.99
N LEU A 58 -4.05 -11.23 -12.04
CA LEU A 58 -4.22 -9.94 -11.35
C LEU A 58 -4.13 -10.09 -9.84
N LEU A 59 -4.73 -11.15 -9.28
CA LEU A 59 -4.65 -11.44 -7.86
C LEU A 59 -3.20 -11.70 -7.42
N LYS A 60 -2.43 -12.44 -8.21
CA LYS A 60 -1.01 -12.69 -7.93
C LYS A 60 -0.20 -11.38 -7.92
N LYS A 61 -0.33 -10.54 -8.94
CA LYS A 61 0.34 -9.22 -8.97
C LYS A 61 -0.06 -8.35 -7.77
N HIS A 62 -1.33 -8.41 -7.39
CA HIS A 62 -1.86 -7.68 -6.25
C HIS A 62 -1.25 -8.15 -4.92
N GLN A 63 -1.04 -9.46 -4.75
CA GLN A 63 -0.35 -10.05 -3.60
C GLN A 63 1.13 -9.62 -3.55
N GLU A 64 1.84 -9.69 -4.68
CA GLU A 64 3.24 -9.23 -4.79
C GLU A 64 3.38 -7.76 -4.38
N LEU A 65 2.49 -6.90 -4.87
CA LEU A 65 2.45 -5.48 -4.46
C LEU A 65 2.17 -5.31 -2.96
N GLY A 66 1.34 -6.18 -2.38
CA GLY A 66 1.05 -6.16 -0.95
C GLY A 66 2.23 -6.62 -0.09
N ASP A 67 3.05 -7.56 -0.58
CA ASP A 67 4.30 -7.96 0.06
C ASP A 67 5.31 -6.81 0.02
N ASP A 68 5.43 -6.13 -1.12
CA ASP A 68 6.30 -4.95 -1.26
C ASP A 68 5.89 -3.81 -0.32
N VAL A 69 4.58 -3.57 -0.15
CA VAL A 69 4.10 -2.58 0.81
C VAL A 69 4.47 -2.96 2.24
N ARG A 70 4.23 -4.21 2.64
CA ARG A 70 4.58 -4.71 3.97
C ARG A 70 6.09 -4.66 4.24
N ALA A 71 6.92 -4.86 3.23
CA ALA A 71 8.37 -4.77 3.38
C ALA A 71 8.85 -3.36 3.76
N HIS A 72 8.07 -2.31 3.47
CA HIS A 72 8.41 -0.93 3.82
C HIS A 72 7.78 -0.46 5.14
N ASP A 73 6.91 -1.25 5.78
CA ASP A 73 6.19 -0.85 7.01
C ASP A 73 7.16 -0.43 8.14
N ASP A 74 8.28 -1.14 8.28
CA ASP A 74 9.29 -0.82 9.28
C ASP A 74 9.96 0.54 8.98
N GLU A 75 10.27 0.84 7.72
CA GLU A 75 10.85 2.13 7.32
C GLU A 75 9.84 3.28 7.56
N PHE A 76 8.56 3.07 7.23
CA PHE A 76 7.50 4.05 7.56
C PHE A 76 7.42 4.33 9.05
N ARG A 77 7.49 3.29 9.88
CA ARG A 77 7.46 3.42 11.34
C ARG A 77 8.67 4.23 11.82
N GLU A 78 9.87 3.86 11.40
CA GLU A 78 11.11 4.54 11.82
C GLU A 78 11.13 6.02 11.42
N VAL A 79 10.75 6.34 10.19
CA VAL A 79 10.68 7.74 9.71
C VAL A 79 9.61 8.52 10.47
N SER A 80 8.47 7.90 10.76
CA SER A 80 7.38 8.54 11.52
C SER A 80 7.76 8.80 12.97
N GLU A 81 8.44 7.84 13.61
CA GLU A 81 8.97 7.98 14.97
C GLU A 81 10.04 9.08 15.03
N LEU A 82 10.96 9.13 14.07
CA LEU A 82 11.95 10.19 13.97
C LEU A 82 11.29 11.57 13.84
N GLY A 83 10.29 11.69 12.95
CA GLY A 83 9.51 12.92 12.80
C GLY A 83 8.83 13.34 14.09
N GLY A 84 8.20 12.40 14.81
CA GLY A 84 7.59 12.64 16.12
C GLY A 84 8.60 13.09 17.18
N GLN A 85 9.78 12.47 17.23
CA GLN A 85 10.85 12.85 18.16
C GLN A 85 11.42 14.25 17.87
N LEU A 86 11.53 14.63 16.59
CA LEU A 86 11.96 15.97 16.20
C LEU A 86 10.95 17.03 16.64
N LEU A 87 9.65 16.77 16.43
CA LEU A 87 8.57 17.67 16.84
C LEU A 87 8.42 17.76 18.36
N HIS A 88 8.67 16.66 19.08
CA HIS A 88 8.69 16.67 20.54
C HIS A 88 9.81 17.57 21.08
N ARG A 89 11.00 17.55 20.46
CA ARG A 89 12.14 18.40 20.83
C ARG A 89 11.95 19.85 20.40
N ASN A 90 11.37 20.07 19.23
CA ASN A 90 11.09 21.40 18.68
C ASN A 90 9.76 21.42 17.93
N PRO A 91 8.66 21.84 18.60
CA PRO A 91 7.33 21.89 18.00
C PRO A 91 7.18 22.90 16.86
N ASN A 92 8.12 23.83 16.70
CA ASN A 92 8.06 24.89 15.68
C ASN A 92 8.60 24.43 14.31
N LEU A 93 8.98 23.16 14.15
CA LEU A 93 9.42 22.59 12.87
C LEU A 93 8.21 22.30 11.96
N THR A 94 7.58 23.35 11.43
CA THR A 94 6.36 23.25 10.62
C THR A 94 6.52 22.34 9.40
N GLU A 95 7.67 22.41 8.73
CA GLU A 95 7.96 21.56 7.56
C GLU A 95 7.98 20.06 7.93
N VAL A 96 8.53 19.71 9.11
CA VAL A 96 8.53 18.33 9.62
C VAL A 96 7.10 17.89 9.94
N GLN A 97 6.31 18.75 10.58
CA GLN A 97 4.91 18.48 10.91
C GLN A 97 4.06 18.22 9.66
N GLU A 98 4.12 19.11 8.67
CA GLU A 98 3.38 19.01 7.41
C GLU A 98 3.77 17.75 6.64
N ARG A 99 5.07 17.47 6.56
CA ARG A 99 5.59 16.29 5.87
C ARG A 99 5.20 14.99 6.57
N LEU A 100 5.23 14.94 7.90
CA LEU A 100 4.81 13.77 8.67
C LEU A 100 3.31 13.48 8.47
N VAL A 101 2.47 14.52 8.53
CA VAL A 101 1.03 14.39 8.27
C VAL A 101 0.79 13.87 6.86
N ARG A 102 1.48 14.44 5.86
CA ARG A 102 1.38 13.99 4.46
C ARG A 102 1.81 12.54 4.31
N LEU A 103 2.98 12.16 4.83
CA LEU A 103 3.50 10.79 4.74
C LEU A 103 2.49 9.78 5.30
N ASN A 104 1.95 10.04 6.49
CA ASN A 104 0.96 9.18 7.13
C ASN A 104 -0.35 9.09 6.33
N ALA A 105 -0.85 10.22 5.82
CA ALA A 105 -2.06 10.25 5.01
C ALA A 105 -1.90 9.47 3.69
N GLU A 106 -0.76 9.65 3.03
CA GLU A 106 -0.44 8.98 1.77
C GLU A 106 -0.28 7.46 1.97
N HIS A 107 0.41 7.05 3.04
CA HIS A 107 0.55 5.65 3.42
C HIS A 107 -0.80 5.00 3.70
N GLN A 108 -1.65 5.62 4.52
CA GLN A 108 -3.00 5.13 4.80
C GLN A 108 -3.87 5.05 3.53
N ALA A 109 -3.73 6.00 2.61
CA ALA A 109 -4.46 5.96 1.35
C ALA A 109 -4.04 4.76 0.48
N VAL A 110 -2.75 4.44 0.42
CA VAL A 110 -2.25 3.23 -0.28
C VAL A 110 -2.79 1.97 0.38
N VAL A 111 -2.70 1.84 1.70
CA VAL A 111 -3.20 0.66 2.42
C VAL A 111 -4.69 0.45 2.20
N ARG A 112 -5.49 1.52 2.27
CA ARG A 112 -6.94 1.45 1.97
C ARG A 112 -7.21 1.05 0.53
N GLY A 113 -6.59 1.74 -0.43
CA GLY A 113 -6.80 1.45 -1.86
C GLY A 113 -6.34 0.05 -2.25
N TRP A 114 -5.29 -0.46 -1.62
CA TRP A 114 -4.88 -1.86 -1.76
C TRP A 114 -5.98 -2.80 -1.24
N GLY A 115 -6.49 -2.59 -0.03
CA GLY A 115 -7.58 -3.41 0.53
C GLY A 115 -8.83 -3.42 -0.36
N GLU A 116 -9.28 -2.24 -0.81
CA GLU A 116 -10.43 -2.09 -1.70
C GLU A 116 -10.23 -2.83 -3.05
N LYS A 117 -9.02 -2.76 -3.63
CA LYS A 117 -8.69 -3.49 -4.86
C LYS A 117 -8.68 -5.00 -4.63
N GLY A 118 -8.21 -5.46 -3.47
CA GLY A 118 -8.25 -6.88 -3.09
C GLY A 118 -9.67 -7.41 -3.00
N ASP A 119 -10.56 -6.69 -2.32
CA ASP A 119 -11.98 -7.05 -2.20
C ASP A 119 -12.66 -7.11 -3.58
N TRP A 120 -12.37 -6.15 -4.45
CA TRP A 120 -12.90 -6.14 -5.82
C TRP A 120 -12.39 -7.32 -6.66
N LEU A 121 -11.09 -7.62 -6.62
CA LEU A 121 -10.51 -8.74 -7.35
C LEU A 121 -11.12 -10.08 -6.93
N GLN A 122 -11.37 -10.26 -5.62
CA GLN A 122 -12.02 -11.45 -5.11
C GLN A 122 -13.45 -11.58 -5.66
N GLN A 123 -14.24 -10.50 -5.64
CA GLN A 123 -15.59 -10.49 -6.22
C GLN A 123 -15.58 -10.82 -7.72
N CYS A 124 -14.60 -10.31 -8.47
CA CYS A 124 -14.43 -10.65 -9.88
C CYS A 124 -14.15 -12.13 -10.09
N LEU A 125 -13.28 -12.73 -9.28
CA LEU A 125 -12.96 -14.16 -9.35
C LEU A 125 -14.20 -15.01 -9.05
N ASP A 126 -14.92 -14.70 -7.97
CA ASP A 126 -16.13 -15.41 -7.56
C ASP A 126 -17.20 -15.39 -8.67
N LEU A 127 -17.39 -14.23 -9.32
CA LEU A 127 -18.31 -14.09 -10.45
C LEU A 127 -17.89 -14.97 -11.65
N GLN A 128 -16.60 -15.01 -11.97
CA GLN A 128 -16.10 -15.82 -13.09
C GLN A 128 -16.23 -17.32 -12.80
N MET A 129 -16.05 -17.74 -11.56
CA MET A 129 -16.30 -19.12 -11.13
C MET A 129 -17.78 -19.49 -11.28
N LEU A 130 -18.68 -18.62 -10.81
CA LEU A 130 -20.14 -18.81 -10.93
C LEU A 130 -20.57 -18.95 -12.40
N ASN A 131 -20.09 -18.07 -13.28
CA ASN A 131 -20.41 -18.14 -14.71
C ASN A 131 -19.95 -19.47 -15.32
N ARG A 132 -18.74 -19.91 -14.97
CA ARG A 132 -18.19 -21.19 -15.44
C ARG A 132 -18.98 -22.39 -14.93
N GLU A 133 -19.51 -22.33 -13.71
CA GLU A 133 -20.40 -23.37 -13.16
C GLU A 133 -21.75 -23.39 -13.87
N ALA A 134 -22.34 -22.21 -14.14
CA ALA A 134 -23.59 -22.09 -14.89
C ALA A 134 -23.46 -22.69 -16.30
N ASP A 135 -22.39 -22.34 -17.02
CA ASP A 135 -22.12 -22.88 -18.36
C ASP A 135 -22.01 -24.41 -18.37
N GLN A 136 -21.43 -25.00 -17.31
CA GLN A 136 -21.34 -26.46 -17.16
C GLN A 136 -22.70 -27.11 -16.92
N ILE A 137 -23.54 -26.49 -16.09
CA ILE A 137 -24.90 -26.96 -15.81
C ILE A 137 -25.75 -26.90 -17.07
N ASP A 138 -25.67 -25.81 -17.83
CA ASP A 138 -26.42 -25.64 -19.08
C ASP A 138 -25.99 -26.67 -20.13
N ALA A 139 -24.69 -26.90 -20.28
CA ALA A 139 -24.17 -27.93 -21.19
C ALA A 139 -24.66 -29.34 -20.80
N SER A 140 -24.68 -29.67 -19.50
CA SER A 140 -25.19 -30.96 -19.01
C SER A 140 -26.70 -31.10 -19.22
N THR A 141 -27.46 -30.04 -18.97
CA THR A 141 -28.92 -30.04 -19.13
C THR A 141 -29.31 -30.20 -20.59
N SER A 142 -28.69 -29.42 -21.49
CA SER A 142 -28.89 -29.56 -22.92
C SER A 142 -28.55 -30.98 -23.41
N SER A 143 -27.47 -31.58 -22.90
CA SER A 143 -27.12 -32.97 -23.23
C SER A 143 -28.19 -33.97 -22.78
N HIS A 144 -28.79 -33.77 -21.60
CA HIS A 144 -29.86 -34.62 -21.08
C HIS A 144 -31.17 -34.46 -21.88
N GLU A 145 -31.54 -33.23 -22.25
CA GLU A 145 -32.71 -32.98 -23.09
C GLU A 145 -32.58 -33.65 -24.46
N VAL A 146 -31.41 -33.53 -25.09
CA VAL A 146 -31.11 -34.21 -26.36
C VAL A 146 -31.17 -35.72 -26.20
N PHE A 147 -30.65 -36.28 -25.11
CA PHE A 147 -30.74 -37.72 -24.85
C PHE A 147 -32.20 -38.19 -24.71
N LEU A 148 -33.00 -37.48 -23.91
CA LEU A 148 -34.42 -37.79 -23.70
C LEU A 148 -35.21 -37.75 -25.02
N ALA A 149 -35.03 -36.68 -25.80
CA ALA A 149 -35.71 -36.54 -27.10
C ALA A 149 -35.37 -37.67 -28.09
N ASN A 150 -34.16 -38.22 -28.03
CA ASN A 150 -33.75 -39.36 -28.88
C ASN A 150 -34.26 -40.71 -28.35
N SER A 151 -34.57 -40.82 -27.06
CA SER A 151 -35.11 -42.05 -26.45
C SER A 151 -36.63 -42.21 -26.55
N GLU A 152 -37.34 -41.15 -26.95
CA GLU A 152 -38.80 -41.14 -27.20
C GLU A 152 -39.17 -41.40 -28.68
N LEU A 153 -38.19 -41.70 -29.53
CA LEU A 153 -38.32 -42.10 -30.94
C LEU A 153 -38.04 -43.60 -31.13
#